data_AF-A0A1I1PW45-F1
#
_entry.id   AF-A0A1I1PW45-F1
#
_cell.length_a   1.000
_cell.length_b   1.000
_cell.length_c   1.000
_cell.angle_alpha   90.00
_cell.angle_beta   90.00
_cell.angle_gamma   90.00
#
_symmetry.space_group_name_H-M   'P 1'
#
loop_
_entity.id
_entity.type
_entity.pdbx_description
1 polymer ?
#
loop_
_entity_poly.entity_id
_entity_poly.type
_entity_poly.pdbx_seq_one_letter_code
_entity_poly.pdbx_strand_id
1 'polypeptide(L)'
;MGCRCNDISDCKNDIEVLGTGKGYIKELIELDQEGEEKLNLLANLCEATFTADNIDGLKSEEKKLNDILAETLSDLKIRVERKIDDLRDELTHLKREDKHYHERHHHNHD
;
A
#
# COMPACT_ATOMS: atom_id res chain seq x y z
N MET A 1 3.54 18.03 30.13
CA MET A 1 2.98 17.00 29.22
C MET A 1 1.54 16.79 29.61
N GLY A 2 0.63 16.55 28.65
CA GLY A 2 -0.81 16.28 28.89
C GLY A 2 -1.22 14.90 28.37
N CYS A 3 -2.51 14.52 28.53
CA CYS A 3 -3.12 13.29 27.96
C CYS A 3 -2.79 13.21 26.46
N ARG A 4 -2.34 12.05 25.98
CA ARG A 4 -2.08 11.76 24.56
C ARG A 4 -3.20 10.95 23.93
N CYS A 5 -4.34 10.93 24.59
CA CYS A 5 -5.49 10.09 24.31
C CYS A 5 -6.05 10.31 22.90
N ASN A 6 -6.05 11.56 22.42
CA ASN A 6 -6.42 11.92 21.05
C ASN A 6 -5.33 11.53 20.05
N ASP A 7 -4.07 11.86 20.32
CA ASP A 7 -2.92 11.51 19.46
C ASP A 7 -2.83 9.98 19.22
N ILE A 8 -3.11 9.18 20.26
CA ILE A 8 -3.18 7.70 20.17
C ILE A 8 -4.35 7.25 19.29
N SER A 9 -5.50 7.92 19.38
CA SER A 9 -6.68 7.61 18.57
C SER A 9 -6.43 7.94 17.11
N ASP A 10 -5.87 9.11 16.82
CA ASP A 10 -5.58 9.57 15.46
C ASP A 10 -4.51 8.67 14.81
N CYS A 11 -3.46 8.33 15.53
CA CYS A 11 -2.42 7.42 15.05
C CYS A 11 -2.98 6.02 14.73
N LYS A 12 -3.94 5.50 15.52
CA LYS A 12 -4.63 4.24 15.19
C LYS A 12 -5.47 4.36 13.91
N ASN A 13 -6.19 5.46 13.76
CA ASN A 13 -7.00 5.72 12.57
C ASN A 13 -6.12 5.80 11.32
N ASP A 14 -4.97 6.48 11.39
CA ASP A 14 -4.02 6.57 10.28
C ASP A 14 -3.47 5.19 9.88
N ILE A 15 -3.15 4.33 10.87
CA ILE A 15 -2.73 2.95 10.62
C ILE A 15 -3.85 2.16 9.91
N GLU A 16 -5.10 2.32 10.34
CA GLU A 16 -6.25 1.62 9.74
C GLU A 16 -6.47 2.06 8.29
N VAL A 17 -6.49 3.38 8.02
CA VAL A 17 -6.65 3.94 6.69
C VAL A 17 -5.54 3.50 5.73
N LEU A 18 -4.28 3.53 6.19
CA LEU A 18 -3.15 3.02 5.40
C LEU A 18 -3.24 1.50 5.19
N GLY A 19 -3.76 0.76 6.17
CA GLY A 19 -4.05 -0.67 6.05
C GLY A 19 -5.08 -0.97 4.94
N THR A 20 -6.16 -0.19 4.87
CA THR A 20 -7.14 -0.28 3.78
C THR A 20 -6.51 0.04 2.43
N GLY A 21 -5.74 1.13 2.35
CA GLY A 21 -5.03 1.52 1.12
C GLY A 21 -4.05 0.45 0.63
N LYS A 22 -3.34 -0.20 1.55
CA LYS A 22 -2.48 -1.37 1.24
C LYS A 22 -3.28 -2.52 0.62
N GLY A 23 -4.52 -2.75 1.07
CA GLY A 23 -5.43 -3.72 0.49
C GLY A 23 -5.72 -3.43 -0.99
N TYR A 24 -6.10 -2.18 -1.31
CA TYR A 24 -6.36 -1.77 -2.69
C TYR A 24 -5.12 -1.90 -3.59
N ILE A 25 -3.92 -1.56 -3.09
CA ILE A 25 -2.68 -1.74 -3.85
C ILE A 25 -2.45 -3.23 -4.18
N LYS A 26 -2.76 -4.14 -3.25
CA LYS A 26 -2.64 -5.58 -3.49
C LYS A 26 -3.61 -6.04 -4.58
N GLU A 27 -4.87 -5.59 -4.53
CA GLU A 27 -5.89 -5.89 -5.55
C GLU A 27 -5.48 -5.36 -6.93
N LEU A 28 -4.91 -4.16 -7.01
CA LEU A 28 -4.41 -3.60 -8.27
C LEU A 28 -3.27 -4.42 -8.87
N ILE A 29 -2.33 -4.89 -8.06
CA ILE A 29 -1.24 -5.77 -8.53
C ILE A 29 -1.79 -7.09 -9.08
N GLU A 30 -2.80 -7.68 -8.42
CA GLU A 30 -3.43 -8.91 -8.88
C GLU A 30 -4.19 -8.70 -10.21
N LEU A 31 -4.91 -7.57 -10.35
CA LEU A 31 -5.61 -7.21 -11.59
C LEU A 31 -4.67 -6.92 -12.76
N ASP A 32 -3.51 -6.28 -12.49
CA ASP A 32 -2.48 -6.02 -13.49
C ASP A 32 -1.92 -7.34 -14.07
N GLN A 33 -1.61 -8.30 -13.20
CA GLN A 33 -1.19 -9.64 -13.60
C GLN A 33 -2.26 -10.38 -14.41
N GLU A 34 -3.52 -10.34 -13.98
CA GLU A 34 -4.63 -10.94 -14.73
C GLU A 34 -4.82 -10.28 -16.10
N GLY A 35 -4.62 -8.97 -16.19
CA GLY A 35 -4.65 -8.19 -17.43
C GLY A 35 -3.57 -8.65 -18.40
N GLU A 36 -2.33 -8.75 -17.94
CA GLU A 36 -1.19 -9.24 -18.73
C GLU A 36 -1.41 -10.68 -19.23
N GLU A 37 -1.96 -11.57 -18.41
CA GLU A 37 -2.29 -12.95 -18.82
C GLU A 37 -3.34 -12.99 -19.94
N LYS A 38 -4.41 -12.18 -19.81
CA LYS A 38 -5.49 -12.12 -20.83
C LYS A 38 -5.01 -11.51 -22.14
N LEU A 39 -4.16 -10.47 -22.07
CA LEU A 39 -3.59 -9.85 -23.27
C LEU A 39 -2.63 -10.79 -23.99
N ASN A 40 -1.79 -11.51 -23.25
CA ASN A 40 -0.95 -12.57 -23.83
C ASN A 40 -1.80 -13.67 -24.50
N LEU A 41 -2.92 -14.08 -23.90
CA LEU A 41 -3.84 -15.05 -24.52
C LEU A 41 -4.43 -14.52 -25.83
N LEU A 42 -4.91 -13.26 -25.83
CA LEU A 42 -5.44 -12.60 -27.03
C LEU A 42 -4.38 -12.50 -28.12
N ALA A 43 -3.16 -12.09 -27.77
CA ALA A 43 -2.07 -11.95 -28.70
C ALA A 43 -1.70 -13.28 -29.37
N ASN A 44 -1.67 -14.38 -28.60
CA ASN A 44 -1.43 -15.73 -29.12
C ASN A 44 -2.56 -16.20 -30.07
N LEU A 45 -3.82 -15.89 -29.75
CA LEU A 45 -4.96 -16.20 -30.62
C LEU A 45 -4.94 -15.36 -31.90
N CYS A 46 -4.54 -14.09 -31.81
CA CYS A 46 -4.42 -13.19 -32.96
C CYS A 46 -3.27 -13.60 -33.88
N GLU A 47 -2.09 -13.97 -33.36
CA GLU A 47 -0.99 -14.52 -34.16
C GLU A 47 -1.40 -15.74 -34.99
N ALA A 48 -2.27 -16.59 -34.43
CA ALA A 48 -2.78 -17.76 -35.13
C ALA A 48 -3.83 -17.44 -36.23
N THR A 49 -4.42 -16.22 -36.24
CA THR A 49 -5.63 -15.94 -37.04
C THR A 49 -5.51 -14.71 -37.96
N PHE A 50 -4.80 -13.66 -37.56
CA PHE A 50 -4.64 -12.42 -38.33
C PHE A 50 -3.28 -11.75 -38.01
N THR A 51 -2.34 -11.75 -38.96
CA THR A 51 -1.14 -10.91 -38.87
C THR A 51 -1.50 -9.46 -39.19
N ALA A 52 -1.79 -8.66 -38.15
CA ALA A 52 -1.86 -7.21 -38.28
C ALA A 52 -0.47 -6.63 -38.01
N ASP A 53 0.02 -5.77 -38.92
CA ASP A 53 1.38 -5.17 -38.92
C ASP A 53 1.75 -4.39 -37.64
N ASN A 54 0.81 -4.19 -36.71
CA ASN A 54 0.94 -3.38 -35.50
C ASN A 54 0.97 -4.19 -34.19
N ILE A 55 0.84 -5.53 -34.22
CA ILE A 55 0.84 -6.38 -33.02
C ILE A 55 2.13 -6.26 -32.21
N ASP A 56 3.30 -6.25 -32.86
CA ASP A 56 4.59 -6.16 -32.15
C ASP A 56 4.76 -4.80 -31.46
N GLY A 57 4.25 -3.72 -32.07
CA GLY A 57 4.22 -2.40 -31.47
C GLY A 57 3.30 -2.34 -30.26
N LEU A 58 2.10 -2.95 -30.35
CA LEU A 58 1.16 -3.06 -29.23
C LEU A 58 1.75 -3.86 -28.06
N LYS A 59 2.33 -5.04 -28.32
CA LYS A 59 3.02 -5.84 -27.30
C LYS A 59 4.15 -5.07 -26.63
N SER A 60 4.94 -4.31 -27.40
CA SER A 60 6.05 -3.53 -26.84
C SER A 60 5.58 -2.38 -25.97
N GLU A 61 4.54 -1.66 -26.35
CA GLU A 61 4.02 -0.54 -25.56
C GLU A 61 3.28 -1.04 -24.31
N GLU A 62 2.55 -2.15 -24.42
CA GLU A 62 1.92 -2.83 -23.29
C GLU A 62 2.97 -3.26 -22.26
N LYS A 63 4.03 -3.95 -22.69
CA LYS A 63 5.11 -4.37 -21.80
C LYS A 63 5.76 -3.20 -21.08
N LYS A 64 6.03 -2.09 -21.77
CA LYS A 64 6.56 -0.87 -21.15
C LYS A 64 5.61 -0.31 -20.09
N LEU A 65 4.30 -0.32 -20.38
CA LEU A 65 3.29 0.16 -19.45
C LEU A 65 3.26 -0.73 -18.20
N ASN A 66 3.22 -2.05 -18.36
CA ASN A 66 3.20 -3.02 -17.27
C ASN A 66 4.48 -2.92 -16.43
N ASP A 67 5.66 -2.78 -17.05
CA ASP A 67 6.93 -2.63 -16.33
C ASP A 67 6.90 -1.37 -15.44
N ILE A 68 6.41 -0.23 -15.97
CA ILE A 68 6.27 1.03 -15.20
C ILE A 68 5.23 0.88 -14.09
N LEU A 69 4.09 0.23 -14.38
CA LEU A 69 3.01 0.05 -13.42
C LEU A 69 3.47 -0.85 -12.25
N ALA A 70 4.11 -1.97 -12.57
CA ALA A 70 4.65 -2.92 -11.61
C ALA A 70 5.71 -2.27 -10.71
N GLU A 71 6.63 -1.48 -11.27
CA GLU A 71 7.62 -0.75 -10.50
C GLU A 71 6.96 0.28 -9.56
N THR A 72 6.02 1.07 -10.07
CA THR A 72 5.31 2.10 -9.31
C THR A 72 4.48 1.50 -8.17
N LEU A 73 3.74 0.42 -8.45
CA LEU A 73 2.93 -0.27 -7.45
C LEU A 73 3.80 -0.93 -6.37
N SER A 74 4.94 -1.50 -6.78
CA SER A 74 5.92 -2.08 -5.85
C SER A 74 6.53 -1.03 -4.92
N ASP A 75 6.99 0.11 -5.46
CA ASP A 75 7.51 1.22 -4.64
C ASP A 75 6.44 1.76 -3.68
N LEU A 76 5.23 1.99 -4.18
CA LEU A 76 4.12 2.48 -3.37
C LEU A 76 3.80 1.51 -2.23
N LYS A 77 3.77 0.20 -2.50
CA LYS A 77 3.57 -0.83 -1.47
C LYS A 77 4.65 -0.74 -0.39
N ILE A 78 5.93 -0.67 -0.77
CA ILE A 78 7.05 -0.58 0.18
C ILE A 78 6.92 0.68 1.05
N ARG A 79 6.57 1.82 0.45
CA ARG A 79 6.39 3.08 1.17
C ARG A 79 5.23 3.03 2.15
N VAL A 80 4.11 2.45 1.78
CA VAL A 80 2.95 2.25 2.67
C VAL A 80 3.30 1.31 3.82
N GLU A 81 3.98 0.20 3.54
CA GLU A 81 4.43 -0.74 4.56
C GLU A 81 5.36 -0.09 5.58
N ARG A 82 6.38 0.65 5.11
CA ARG A 82 7.28 1.41 6.00
C ARG A 82 6.53 2.42 6.85
N LYS A 83 5.60 3.18 6.26
CA LYS A 83 4.86 4.20 7.01
C LYS A 83 3.94 3.59 8.07
N ILE A 84 3.35 2.42 7.80
CA ILE A 84 2.58 1.66 8.80
C ILE A 84 3.49 1.24 9.97
N ASP A 85 4.70 0.75 9.68
CA ASP A 85 5.64 0.34 10.72
C ASP A 85 6.14 1.53 11.55
N ASP A 86 6.46 2.66 10.91
CA ASP A 86 6.81 3.90 11.61
C ASP A 86 5.69 4.36 12.57
N LEU A 87 4.43 4.31 12.11
CA LEU A 87 3.27 4.68 12.93
C LEU A 87 3.03 3.70 14.08
N ARG A 88 3.35 2.41 13.92
CA ARG A 88 3.25 1.42 15.02
C ARG A 88 4.27 1.69 16.11
N ASP A 89 5.48 2.08 15.74
CA ASP A 89 6.53 2.49 16.68
C ASP A 89 6.13 3.78 17.41
N GLU A 90 5.60 4.76 16.68
CA GLU A 90 5.09 6.02 17.24
C GLU A 90 3.92 5.78 18.20
N LEU A 91 2.96 4.92 17.84
CA LEU A 91 1.85 4.53 18.70
C LEU A 91 2.33 3.89 20.01
N THR A 92 3.39 3.07 19.93
CA THR A 92 4.00 2.43 21.10
C THR A 92 4.63 3.47 22.01
N HIS A 93 5.31 4.47 21.43
CA HIS A 93 5.88 5.58 22.15
C HIS A 93 4.80 6.44 22.84
N LEU A 94 3.77 6.85 22.11
CA LEU A 94 2.65 7.65 22.64
C LEU A 94 1.95 6.95 23.80
N LYS A 95 1.68 5.64 23.70
CA LYS A 95 1.11 4.84 24.80
C LYS A 95 1.99 4.83 26.05
N ARG A 96 3.31 4.80 25.88
CA ARG A 96 4.25 4.84 27.02
C ARG A 96 4.24 6.21 27.68
N GLU A 97 4.28 7.29 26.90
CA GLU A 97 4.18 8.65 27.44
C GLU A 97 2.87 8.88 28.20
N ASP A 98 1.75 8.45 27.62
CA ASP A 98 0.41 8.58 28.20
C ASP A 98 0.30 7.82 29.53
N LYS A 99 0.79 6.57 29.56
CA LYS A 99 0.87 5.78 30.79
C LYS A 99 1.67 6.49 31.87
N HIS A 100 2.86 7.00 31.56
CA HIS A 100 3.68 7.74 32.53
C HIS A 100 3.06 9.06 32.99
N TYR A 101 2.27 9.71 32.13
CA TYR A 101 1.51 10.90 32.51
C TYR A 101 0.43 10.53 33.54
N HIS A 102 -0.38 9.50 33.26
CA HIS A 102 -1.44 9.06 34.16
C HIS A 102 -0.91 8.52 35.50
N GLU A 103 0.18 7.76 35.50
CA GLU A 103 0.82 7.27 36.74
C GLU A 103 1.30 8.42 37.64
N ARG A 104 1.92 9.45 37.06
CA ARG A 104 2.39 10.62 37.81
C ARG A 104 1.26 11.49 38.35
N HIS A 105 0.15 11.59 37.63
CA HIS A 105 -1.01 12.37 38.07
C HIS A 105 -1.91 11.62 39.07
N HIS A 106 -1.92 10.29 39.06
CA HIS A 106 -2.54 9.50 40.13
C HIS A 106 -1.77 9.61 41.45
N HIS A 107 -0.43 9.60 41.44
CA HIS A 107 0.37 9.72 42.66
C HIS A 107 0.41 11.11 43.32
N ASN A 108 -0.01 12.17 42.61
CA ASN A 108 -0.06 13.53 43.16
C ASN A 108 -1.45 13.91 43.69
N HIS A 109 -2.42 12.99 43.67
CA HIS A 109 -3.79 13.19 44.13
C HIS A 109 -4.15 12.38 45.39
N ASP A 110 -3.21 11.57 45.90
CA ASP A 110 -3.25 10.90 47.21
C ASP A 110 -2.36 11.66 48.22
#